data_AF-A0A2T3AXH1-F1
#
_entry.id   AF-A0A2T3AXH1-F1
#
_cell.length_a   1.000
_cell.length_b   1.000
_cell.length_c   1.000
_cell.angle_alpha   90.00
_cell.angle_beta   90.00
_cell.angle_gamma   90.00
#
_symmetry.space_group_name_H-M   'P 1'
#
loop_
_entity.id
_entity.type
_entity.pdbx_description
1 polymer ?
#
loop_
_entity_poly.entity_id
_entity_poly.type
_entity_poly.pdbx_seq_one_letter_code
_entity_poly.pdbx_strand_id
1 'polypeptide(L)'
;MPSTIPARDGRLYVLELDLSSFPNQNGRILTCKTDGSDLKELVTGMKHLPDGIAIDSEKGHIYWTNMGAATSNPWDGSIQRCDLDGKNITTIVPTGILHTPKQLTIARPKDGAPALYWCDREGMRVMRCGLDGSNIETLIQTGTVPENRGDQTRWCVGIAVDTESGVMYWTQKGSSKGNVGRVFRAPLAMQKGESPDARTDVELLFDKLPEPIDLHIDVATKVLYWTDRGDPPHGNTVNCAKVENVESAQGLKYMEKRILTRKLHEGIGLALDEENGRMFFTDLLGGIYSANMDGSDKKVLHADVGDCTGIAYST
;
A
#
# COMPACT_ATOMS: atom_id res chain seq x y z
N MET A 1 -27.00 -11.94 -31.21
CA MET A 1 -25.59 -12.07 -30.80
C MET A 1 -25.39 -11.20 -29.58
N PRO A 2 -24.82 -11.69 -28.48
CA PRO A 2 -24.47 -10.82 -27.36
C PRO A 2 -23.38 -9.87 -27.83
N SER A 3 -23.61 -8.56 -27.74
CA SER A 3 -22.58 -7.56 -27.94
C SER A 3 -21.56 -7.69 -26.82
N THR A 4 -20.40 -8.26 -27.11
CA THR A 4 -19.24 -8.19 -26.23
C THR A 4 -18.83 -6.73 -26.14
N ILE A 5 -19.12 -6.09 -25.02
CA ILE A 5 -18.48 -4.84 -24.64
C ILE A 5 -16.97 -5.15 -24.65
N PRO A 6 -16.14 -4.41 -25.40
CA PRO A 6 -14.69 -4.60 -25.32
C PRO A 6 -14.28 -4.45 -23.85
N ALA A 7 -13.55 -5.44 -23.31
CA ALA A 7 -12.96 -5.31 -21.99
C ALA A 7 -12.20 -3.97 -21.95
N ARG A 8 -12.44 -3.16 -20.91
CA ARG A 8 -11.65 -1.94 -20.70
C ARG A 8 -10.18 -2.37 -20.62
N ASP A 9 -9.32 -1.79 -21.46
CA ASP A 9 -7.89 -2.08 -21.53
C ASP A 9 -7.20 -1.51 -20.27
N GLY A 10 -7.31 -2.23 -19.15
CA GLY A 10 -6.70 -1.84 -17.89
C GLY A 10 -5.18 -1.72 -17.97
N ARG A 11 -4.62 -0.81 -17.17
CA ARG A 11 -3.18 -0.55 -17.07
C ARG A 11 -2.68 -0.67 -15.65
N LEU A 12 -1.44 -1.12 -15.55
CA LEU A 12 -0.65 -1.13 -14.33
C LEU A 12 0.29 0.07 -14.33
N TYR A 13 0.50 0.65 -13.15
CA TYR A 13 1.47 1.69 -12.86
C TYR A 13 2.37 1.17 -11.75
N VAL A 14 3.67 1.08 -12.00
CA VAL A 14 4.63 0.42 -11.10
C VAL A 14 5.72 1.42 -10.74
N LEU A 15 6.01 1.53 -9.44
CA LEU A 15 7.14 2.28 -8.94
C LEU A 15 8.38 1.42 -8.89
N GLU A 16 9.47 1.98 -9.43
CA GLU A 16 10.80 1.40 -9.41
C GLU A 16 11.75 2.44 -8.81
N LEU A 17 12.47 2.08 -7.75
CA LEU A 17 13.18 3.06 -6.92
C LEU A 17 14.66 3.24 -7.26
N ASP A 18 15.24 2.35 -8.06
CA ASP A 18 16.67 2.26 -8.39
C ASP A 18 17.56 2.27 -7.13
N LEU A 19 17.26 1.36 -6.20
CA LEU A 19 17.98 1.24 -4.93
C LEU A 19 19.44 0.84 -5.16
N SER A 20 19.68 0.02 -6.18
CA SER A 20 21.01 -0.45 -6.56
C SER A 20 22.00 0.69 -6.86
N SER A 21 21.51 1.87 -7.22
CA SER A 21 22.33 3.04 -7.55
C SER A 21 22.50 4.05 -6.40
N PHE A 22 22.05 3.73 -5.17
CA PHE A 22 22.14 4.65 -4.03
C PHE A 22 23.59 5.13 -3.75
N PRO A 23 23.83 6.43 -3.47
CA PRO A 23 22.87 7.52 -3.26
C PRO A 23 22.47 8.29 -4.54
N ASN A 24 22.78 7.76 -5.72
CA ASN A 24 22.50 8.38 -7.02
C ASN A 24 21.27 7.77 -7.72
N GLN A 25 20.32 7.24 -6.94
CA GLN A 25 19.11 6.60 -7.44
C GLN A 25 18.39 7.42 -8.51
N ASN A 26 17.79 6.73 -9.47
CA ASN A 26 17.06 7.30 -10.59
C ASN A 26 15.70 6.63 -10.78
N GLY A 27 14.88 6.68 -9.74
CA GLY A 27 13.58 6.03 -9.74
C GLY A 27 12.64 6.52 -10.86
N ARG A 28 11.63 5.69 -11.14
CA ARG A 28 10.70 5.86 -12.25
C ARG A 28 9.31 5.32 -11.93
N ILE A 29 8.33 5.82 -12.67
CA ILE A 29 7.01 5.19 -12.81
C ILE A 29 6.99 4.48 -14.16
N LEU A 30 6.81 3.17 -14.14
CA LEU A 30 6.57 2.33 -15.30
C LEU A 30 5.07 2.15 -15.51
N THR A 31 4.63 1.89 -16.74
CA THR A 31 3.27 1.43 -17.01
C THR A 31 3.24 0.36 -18.08
N CYS A 32 2.36 -0.62 -17.94
CA CYS A 32 2.08 -1.66 -18.92
C CYS A 32 0.58 -2.01 -18.92
N LYS A 33 0.11 -2.77 -19.91
CA LYS A 33 -1.21 -3.41 -19.87
C LYS A 33 -1.23 -4.54 -18.84
N THR A 34 -2.42 -4.98 -18.44
CA THR A 34 -2.60 -6.10 -17.48
C THR A 34 -2.06 -7.45 -17.96
N ASP A 35 -1.82 -7.62 -19.27
CA ASP A 35 -1.15 -8.78 -19.86
C ASP A 35 0.39 -8.65 -19.91
N GLY A 36 0.93 -7.53 -19.43
CA GLY A 36 2.36 -7.20 -19.44
C GLY A 36 2.85 -6.51 -20.72
N SER A 37 2.04 -6.42 -21.77
CA SER A 37 2.41 -5.72 -23.01
C SER A 37 2.44 -4.19 -22.85
N ASP A 38 3.02 -3.47 -23.82
CA ASP A 38 3.15 -2.00 -23.79
C ASP A 38 3.82 -1.45 -22.51
N LEU A 39 4.88 -2.13 -22.03
CA LEU A 39 5.72 -1.63 -20.95
C LEU A 39 6.50 -0.41 -21.41
N LYS A 40 6.36 0.69 -20.67
CA LYS A 40 7.04 1.96 -20.95
C LYS A 40 7.34 2.74 -19.68
N GLU A 41 8.34 3.60 -19.75
CA GLU A 41 8.62 4.61 -18.73
C GLU A 41 7.67 5.78 -18.90
N LEU A 42 7.04 6.20 -17.79
CA LEU A 42 6.10 7.32 -17.75
C LEU A 42 6.70 8.55 -17.07
N VAL A 43 7.34 8.33 -15.92
CA VAL A 43 8.09 9.35 -15.18
C VAL A 43 9.46 8.78 -14.88
N THR A 44 10.50 9.59 -15.04
CA THR A 44 11.90 9.21 -14.81
C THR A 44 12.59 10.29 -13.99
N GLY A 45 13.76 10.00 -13.40
CA GLY A 45 14.54 11.04 -12.73
C GLY A 45 14.19 11.25 -11.26
N MET A 46 13.46 10.32 -10.64
CA MET A 46 12.95 10.48 -9.28
C MET A 46 14.06 10.23 -8.26
N LYS A 47 14.51 11.28 -7.56
CA LYS A 47 15.68 11.23 -6.66
C LYS A 47 15.35 10.94 -5.19
N HIS A 48 14.08 10.95 -4.81
CA HIS A 48 13.63 10.91 -3.41
C HIS A 48 12.97 9.59 -3.02
N LEU A 49 13.49 8.47 -3.55
CA LEU A 49 13.13 7.11 -3.17
C LEU A 49 11.61 6.88 -3.14
N PRO A 50 10.94 6.83 -4.31
CA PRO A 50 9.49 6.67 -4.34
C PRO A 50 9.05 5.26 -3.88
N ASP A 51 7.90 5.16 -3.21
CA ASP A 51 7.47 3.90 -2.59
C ASP A 51 6.01 3.52 -2.89
N GLY A 52 5.04 4.21 -2.27
CA GLY A 52 3.61 3.95 -2.48
C GLY A 52 3.06 4.68 -3.69
N ILE A 53 2.07 4.10 -4.38
CA ILE A 53 1.40 4.69 -5.54
C ILE A 53 -0.11 4.47 -5.51
N ALA A 54 -0.90 5.47 -5.89
CA ALA A 54 -2.33 5.32 -6.17
C ALA A 54 -2.76 6.14 -7.39
N ILE A 55 -3.85 5.72 -8.03
CA ILE A 55 -4.37 6.34 -9.25
C ILE A 55 -5.78 6.88 -8.99
N ASP A 56 -6.00 8.14 -9.35
CA ASP A 56 -7.33 8.72 -9.50
C ASP A 56 -7.69 8.75 -10.99
N SER A 57 -8.32 7.68 -11.46
CA SER A 57 -8.75 7.57 -12.87
C SER A 57 -9.85 8.58 -13.21
N GLU A 58 -10.69 8.98 -12.25
CA GLU A 58 -11.77 9.95 -12.46
C GLU A 58 -11.23 11.36 -12.72
N LYS A 59 -10.14 11.72 -12.04
CA LYS A 59 -9.50 13.04 -12.18
C LYS A 59 -8.26 13.01 -13.05
N GLY A 60 -7.81 11.85 -13.50
CA GLY A 60 -6.64 11.69 -14.34
C GLY A 60 -5.32 12.00 -13.64
N HIS A 61 -5.17 11.61 -12.36
CA HIS A 61 -3.95 11.85 -11.58
C HIS A 61 -3.30 10.57 -11.05
N ILE A 62 -1.98 10.60 -10.94
CA ILE A 62 -1.15 9.60 -10.26
C ILE A 62 -0.57 10.24 -9.01
N TYR A 63 -0.63 9.56 -7.88
CA TYR A 63 -0.08 10.01 -6.60
C TYR A 63 0.98 9.04 -6.13
N TRP A 64 2.09 9.55 -5.57
CA TRP A 64 3.10 8.71 -4.94
C TRP A 64 3.73 9.33 -3.70
N THR A 65 4.21 8.49 -2.80
CA THR A 65 5.04 8.89 -1.66
C THR A 65 6.50 8.87 -2.05
N ASN A 66 7.27 9.82 -1.53
CA ASN A 66 8.72 9.89 -1.61
C ASN A 66 9.29 9.71 -0.19
N MET A 67 10.13 8.70 0.01
CA MET A 67 10.71 8.41 1.33
C MET A 67 11.66 9.50 1.84
N GLY A 68 12.22 10.31 0.92
CA GLY A 68 13.24 11.30 1.23
C GLY A 68 14.55 11.01 0.50
N ALA A 69 15.62 11.75 0.82
CA ALA A 69 16.93 11.52 0.22
C ALA A 69 17.62 10.27 0.78
N ALA A 70 17.38 9.97 2.07
CA ALA A 70 17.82 8.75 2.74
C ALA A 70 16.88 8.46 3.91
N THR A 71 16.62 7.18 4.21
CA THR A 71 15.69 6.81 5.30
C THR A 71 16.19 7.19 6.70
N SER A 72 17.44 7.61 6.83
CA SER A 72 18.02 8.14 8.07
C SER A 72 17.71 9.62 8.31
N ASN A 73 17.30 10.35 7.27
CA ASN A 73 17.02 11.77 7.35
C ASN A 73 15.60 11.97 7.89
N PRO A 74 15.45 12.66 9.03
CA PRO A 74 14.12 12.91 9.56
C PRO A 74 13.42 14.02 8.78
N TRP A 75 12.12 13.83 8.55
CA TRP A 75 11.22 14.86 8.04
C TRP A 75 11.49 15.34 6.61
N ASP A 76 12.22 14.61 5.76
CA ASP A 76 12.45 14.97 4.35
C ASP A 76 11.58 14.19 3.35
N GLY A 77 10.58 13.45 3.84
CA GLY A 77 9.58 12.78 3.00
C GLY A 77 8.55 13.74 2.41
N SER A 78 7.96 13.36 1.27
CA SER A 78 6.93 14.17 0.60
C SER A 78 5.90 13.30 -0.12
N ILE A 79 4.81 13.91 -0.58
CA ILE A 79 3.85 13.28 -1.51
C ILE A 79 3.73 14.18 -2.73
N GLN A 80 3.83 13.56 -3.90
CA GLN A 80 3.72 14.22 -5.19
C GLN A 80 2.59 13.60 -6.01
N ARG A 81 2.13 14.36 -7.00
CA ARG A 81 1.22 13.87 -8.02
C ARG A 81 1.63 14.34 -9.40
N CYS A 82 1.14 13.66 -10.44
CA CYS A 82 1.23 14.08 -11.83
C CYS A 82 -0.07 13.71 -12.56
N ASP A 83 -0.21 14.17 -13.81
CA ASP A 83 -1.28 13.72 -14.69
C ASP A 83 -1.02 12.28 -15.15
N LEU A 84 -2.06 11.56 -15.61
CA LEU A 84 -1.92 10.17 -16.12
C LEU A 84 -0.90 10.01 -17.27
N ASP A 85 -0.53 11.09 -17.96
CA ASP A 85 0.48 11.09 -19.01
C ASP A 85 1.91 11.34 -18.49
N GLY A 86 2.09 11.44 -17.17
CA GLY A 86 3.38 11.65 -16.50
C GLY A 86 3.81 13.11 -16.36
N LYS A 87 3.04 14.07 -16.90
CA LYS A 87 3.38 15.50 -16.86
C LYS A 87 2.83 16.20 -15.61
N ASN A 88 3.18 17.48 -15.46
CA ASN A 88 2.64 18.36 -14.42
C ASN A 88 2.88 17.87 -12.98
N ILE A 89 4.08 17.32 -12.75
CA ILE A 89 4.52 16.88 -11.42
C ILE A 89 4.42 18.03 -10.42
N THR A 90 3.66 17.83 -9.36
CA THR A 90 3.39 18.81 -8.30
C THR A 90 3.54 18.16 -6.94
N THR A 91 4.26 18.80 -6.02
CA THR A 91 4.31 18.40 -4.61
C THR A 91 3.04 18.87 -3.90
N ILE A 92 2.27 17.92 -3.36
CA ILE A 92 1.03 18.20 -2.62
C ILE A 92 1.22 18.12 -1.11
N VAL A 93 2.17 17.32 -0.62
CA VAL A 93 2.62 17.36 0.77
C VAL A 93 4.13 17.62 0.76
N PRO A 94 4.58 18.81 1.20
CA PRO A 94 5.99 19.17 1.17
C PRO A 94 6.80 18.45 2.26
N THR A 95 8.12 18.54 2.14
CA THR A 95 9.06 18.15 3.20
C THR A 95 8.82 18.95 4.48
N GLY A 96 9.27 18.42 5.62
CA GLY A 96 9.11 19.00 6.95
C GLY A 96 7.94 18.41 7.74
N ILE A 97 7.12 17.56 7.12
CA ILE A 97 5.91 16.97 7.71
C ILE A 97 6.04 15.45 7.88
N LEU A 98 6.55 14.76 6.86
CA LEU A 98 6.55 13.30 6.76
C LEU A 98 7.94 12.71 7.00
N HIS A 99 8.01 11.57 7.67
CA HIS A 99 9.25 10.87 7.96
C HIS A 99 9.19 9.45 7.39
N THR A 100 9.65 9.36 6.13
CA THR A 100 9.71 8.13 5.33
C THR A 100 8.32 7.55 5.02
N PRO A 101 7.43 8.31 4.34
CA PRO A 101 6.11 7.82 3.95
C PRO A 101 6.21 6.55 3.07
N LYS A 102 5.21 5.67 3.19
CA LYS A 102 5.14 4.34 2.55
C LYS A 102 3.91 4.22 1.68
N GLN A 103 3.26 3.07 1.69
CA GLN A 103 2.13 2.76 0.83
C GLN A 103 0.98 3.73 1.10
N LEU A 104 0.27 4.06 0.03
CA LEU A 104 -0.80 5.04 0.03
C LEU A 104 -1.99 4.51 -0.76
N THR A 105 -3.20 4.90 -0.37
CA THR A 105 -4.42 4.59 -1.11
C THR A 105 -5.33 5.82 -1.18
N ILE A 106 -6.25 5.81 -2.15
CA ILE A 106 -7.33 6.81 -2.24
C ILE A 106 -8.61 6.16 -1.76
N ALA A 107 -9.24 6.75 -0.75
CA ALA A 107 -10.54 6.31 -0.27
C ALA A 107 -11.63 7.28 -0.74
N ARG A 108 -12.72 6.74 -1.32
CA ARG A 108 -13.89 7.51 -1.78
C ARG A 108 -15.13 7.14 -0.97
N PRO A 109 -15.46 7.87 0.11
CA PRO A 109 -16.71 7.64 0.82
C PRO A 109 -17.90 8.06 -0.05
N LYS A 110 -19.03 7.35 0.08
CA LYS A 110 -20.26 7.64 -0.67
C LYS A 110 -20.75 9.07 -0.45
N ASP A 111 -20.67 9.54 0.80
CA ASP A 111 -21.18 10.84 1.25
C ASP A 111 -20.05 11.77 1.75
N GLY A 112 -18.97 11.89 0.97
CA GLY A 112 -17.86 12.78 1.33
C GLY A 112 -16.85 13.01 0.20
N ALA A 113 -15.87 13.88 0.47
CA ALA A 113 -14.77 14.11 -0.46
C ALA A 113 -13.76 12.95 -0.43
N PRO A 114 -13.14 12.61 -1.57
CA PRO A 114 -12.05 11.63 -1.59
C PRO A 114 -10.82 12.16 -0.84
N ALA A 115 -10.06 11.26 -0.25
CA ALA A 115 -8.85 11.58 0.50
C ALA A 115 -7.75 10.54 0.25
N LEU A 116 -6.50 11.00 0.34
CA LEU A 116 -5.33 10.15 0.37
C LEU A 116 -5.12 9.66 1.80
N TYR A 117 -4.77 8.38 1.95
CA TYR A 117 -4.37 7.76 3.22
C TYR A 117 -3.02 7.11 3.01
N TRP A 118 -2.10 7.27 3.95
CA TRP A 118 -0.76 6.66 3.89
C TRP A 118 -0.24 6.30 5.27
N CYS A 119 0.74 5.40 5.30
CA CYS A 119 1.55 5.19 6.50
C CYS A 119 2.87 5.97 6.43
N ASP A 120 3.31 6.48 7.57
CA ASP A 120 4.58 7.18 7.74
C ASP A 120 5.49 6.36 8.66
N ARG A 121 6.51 5.70 8.08
CA ARG A 121 7.19 4.57 8.71
C ARG A 121 7.96 4.98 9.95
N GLU A 122 8.96 5.84 9.80
CA GLU A 122 9.78 6.34 10.91
C GLU A 122 9.06 7.43 11.70
N GLY A 123 8.05 8.08 11.14
CA GLY A 123 7.13 8.93 11.89
C GLY A 123 6.17 8.13 12.79
N MET A 124 6.02 6.83 12.56
CA MET A 124 5.15 5.90 13.30
C MET A 124 3.69 6.32 13.28
N ARG A 125 3.18 6.66 12.09
CA ARG A 125 1.82 7.21 11.92
C ARG A 125 1.04 6.53 10.80
N VAL A 126 -0.29 6.58 10.95
CA VAL A 126 -1.24 6.50 9.83
C VAL A 126 -1.82 7.90 9.65
N MET A 127 -1.82 8.42 8.43
CA MET A 127 -2.19 9.80 8.13
C MET A 127 -3.11 9.89 6.92
N ARG A 128 -3.82 11.01 6.80
CA ARG A 128 -4.63 11.35 5.63
C ARG A 128 -4.56 12.82 5.25
N CYS A 129 -4.98 13.15 4.03
CA CYS A 129 -5.21 14.50 3.56
C CYS A 129 -6.20 14.51 2.37
N GLY A 130 -6.70 15.68 1.99
CA GLY A 130 -7.42 15.85 0.73
C GLY A 130 -6.52 15.56 -0.47
N LEU A 131 -7.11 15.30 -1.65
CA LEU A 131 -6.35 15.00 -2.89
C LEU A 131 -5.47 16.15 -3.40
N ASP A 132 -5.60 17.34 -2.81
CA ASP A 132 -4.78 18.53 -3.05
C ASP A 132 -3.72 18.77 -1.97
N GLY A 133 -3.63 17.89 -0.96
CA GLY A 133 -2.72 18.03 0.18
C GLY A 133 -3.29 18.84 1.35
N SER A 134 -4.53 19.33 1.25
CA SER A 134 -5.19 20.06 2.35
C SER A 134 -5.57 19.15 3.52
N ASN A 135 -5.78 19.74 4.69
CA ASN A 135 -6.32 19.05 5.87
C ASN A 135 -5.52 17.78 6.27
N ILE A 136 -4.19 17.89 6.31
CA ILE A 136 -3.34 16.81 6.80
C ILE A 136 -3.71 16.48 8.24
N GLU A 137 -3.97 15.20 8.50
CA GLU A 137 -4.41 14.70 9.81
C GLU A 137 -3.69 13.39 10.14
N THR A 138 -3.26 13.25 11.40
CA THR A 138 -2.78 11.98 11.95
C THR A 138 -3.96 11.21 12.53
N LEU A 139 -4.16 9.96 12.09
CA LEU A 139 -5.24 9.09 12.53
C LEU A 139 -4.80 8.08 13.60
N ILE A 140 -3.54 7.64 13.52
CA ILE A 140 -2.88 6.74 14.47
C ILE A 140 -1.46 7.26 14.69
N GLN A 141 -0.99 7.24 15.94
CA GLN A 141 0.39 7.52 16.32
C GLN A 141 0.89 6.41 17.25
N THR A 142 1.85 5.61 16.80
CA THR A 142 2.31 4.45 17.57
C THR A 142 3.64 4.65 18.28
N GLY A 143 4.23 5.85 18.23
CA GLY A 143 5.49 6.20 18.91
C GLY A 143 6.03 7.54 18.44
N THR A 144 7.13 8.03 19.02
CA THR A 144 7.73 9.33 18.65
C THR A 144 9.24 9.22 18.38
N VAL A 145 9.79 10.21 17.67
CA VAL A 145 11.24 10.33 17.44
C VAL A 145 11.77 11.47 18.30
N PRO A 146 12.85 11.28 19.07
CA PRO A 146 13.77 10.14 19.04
C PRO A 146 13.41 8.94 19.93
N GLU A 147 12.40 9.01 20.78
CA GLU A 147 12.16 8.07 21.90
C GLU A 147 12.00 6.61 21.47
N ASN A 148 11.31 6.37 20.35
CA ASN A 148 11.04 5.04 19.82
C ASN A 148 11.80 4.76 18.51
N ARG A 149 12.84 5.54 18.22
CA ARG A 149 13.68 5.33 17.03
C ARG A 149 14.24 3.90 17.05
N GLY A 150 14.04 3.17 15.96
CA GLY A 150 14.55 1.81 15.78
C GLY A 150 13.62 0.70 16.27
N ASP A 151 12.54 1.01 16.98
CA ASP A 151 11.50 0.03 17.30
C ASP A 151 10.64 -0.24 16.05
N GLN A 152 11.07 -1.21 15.24
CA GLN A 152 10.40 -1.55 13.99
C GLN A 152 8.99 -2.13 14.18
N THR A 153 8.65 -2.54 15.40
CA THR A 153 7.28 -2.99 15.71
C THR A 153 6.28 -1.84 15.67
N ARG A 154 6.77 -0.58 15.75
CA ARG A 154 5.95 0.64 15.66
C ARG A 154 5.83 1.19 14.23
N TRP A 155 6.57 0.65 13.29
CA TRP A 155 6.62 1.18 11.92
C TRP A 155 5.39 0.79 11.12
N CYS A 156 4.55 1.79 10.81
CA CYS A 156 3.39 1.64 9.94
C CYS A 156 3.83 1.63 8.47
N VAL A 157 3.29 0.75 7.62
CA VAL A 157 3.74 0.61 6.21
C VAL A 157 2.60 0.55 5.19
N GLY A 158 1.74 -0.47 5.26
CA GLY A 158 0.60 -0.68 4.36
C GLY A 158 -0.66 -0.06 4.90
N ILE A 159 -1.58 0.36 4.03
CA ILE A 159 -2.86 0.97 4.39
C ILE A 159 -3.96 0.52 3.43
N ALA A 160 -5.12 0.16 3.96
CA ALA A 160 -6.33 -0.06 3.19
C ALA A 160 -7.52 0.57 3.92
N VAL A 161 -8.54 1.01 3.18
CA VAL A 161 -9.71 1.71 3.74
C VAL A 161 -10.99 1.09 3.20
N ASP A 162 -11.83 0.58 4.12
CA ASP A 162 -13.21 0.19 3.84
C ASP A 162 -14.12 1.40 4.10
N THR A 163 -14.49 2.10 3.04
CA THR A 163 -15.33 3.29 3.13
C THR A 163 -16.78 2.99 3.46
N GLU A 164 -17.26 1.77 3.18
CA GLU A 164 -18.64 1.35 3.50
C GLU A 164 -18.79 1.06 4.99
N SER A 165 -17.81 0.37 5.58
CA SER A 165 -17.80 0.08 7.02
C SER A 165 -17.22 1.22 7.85
N GLY A 166 -16.57 2.20 7.21
CA GLY A 166 -15.90 3.30 7.88
C GLY A 166 -14.69 2.85 8.70
N VAL A 167 -13.90 1.91 8.18
CA VAL A 167 -12.77 1.28 8.88
C VAL A 167 -11.48 1.42 8.05
N MET A 168 -10.36 1.65 8.73
CA MET A 168 -9.02 1.56 8.13
C MET A 168 -8.27 0.36 8.68
N TYR A 169 -7.35 -0.16 7.86
CA TYR A 169 -6.48 -1.29 8.16
C TYR A 169 -5.04 -0.87 7.87
N TRP A 170 -4.10 -1.19 8.76
CA TRP A 170 -2.69 -0.91 8.51
C TRP A 170 -1.78 -2.04 8.98
N THR A 171 -0.61 -2.15 8.34
CA THR A 171 0.45 -3.06 8.79
C THR A 171 1.38 -2.34 9.75
N GLN A 172 1.87 -3.05 10.76
CA GLN A 172 3.10 -2.70 11.46
C GLN A 172 4.14 -3.78 11.18
N LYS A 173 5.24 -3.41 10.52
CA LYS A 173 6.09 -4.39 9.84
C LYS A 173 6.86 -5.33 10.79
N GLY A 174 7.33 -4.82 11.94
CA GLY A 174 8.23 -5.58 12.81
C GLY A 174 9.68 -5.63 12.30
N SER A 175 10.55 -6.39 12.97
CA SER A 175 11.91 -6.62 12.45
C SER A 175 11.86 -7.49 11.20
N SER A 176 12.81 -7.30 10.30
CA SER A 176 12.83 -8.06 9.06
C SER A 176 12.94 -9.56 9.33
N LYS A 177 12.04 -10.33 8.70
CA LYS A 177 11.89 -11.79 8.89
C LYS A 177 11.68 -12.21 10.36
N GLY A 178 11.20 -11.29 11.19
CA GLY A 178 11.18 -11.44 12.65
C GLY A 178 9.98 -12.18 13.20
N ASN A 179 8.93 -12.43 12.40
CA ASN A 179 7.65 -12.98 12.88
C ASN A 179 7.05 -12.15 14.03
N VAL A 180 7.22 -10.83 13.97
CA VAL A 180 6.69 -9.85 14.94
C VAL A 180 5.90 -8.74 14.22
N GLY A 181 5.61 -8.95 12.95
CA GLY A 181 4.74 -8.10 12.15
C GLY A 181 3.28 -8.32 12.51
N ARG A 182 2.48 -7.27 12.34
CA ARG A 182 1.09 -7.23 12.77
C ARG A 182 0.22 -6.49 11.75
N VAL A 183 -1.07 -6.78 11.76
CA VAL A 183 -2.10 -6.02 11.04
C VAL A 183 -3.16 -5.60 12.04
N PHE A 184 -3.52 -4.33 11.99
CA PHE A 184 -4.51 -3.72 12.85
C PHE A 184 -5.67 -3.16 12.04
N ARG A 185 -6.77 -2.88 12.72
CA ARG A 185 -7.85 -2.02 12.21
C ARG A 185 -8.33 -1.05 13.27
N ALA A 186 -8.97 0.03 12.82
CA ALA A 186 -9.72 0.96 13.67
C ALA A 186 -10.77 1.69 12.82
N PRO A 187 -11.85 2.22 13.44
CA PRO A 187 -12.77 3.13 12.76
C PRO A 187 -12.05 4.36 12.17
N LEU A 188 -12.50 4.86 11.03
CA LEU A 188 -12.01 6.10 10.42
C LEU A 188 -12.31 7.32 11.30
N ALA A 189 -13.46 7.33 11.96
CA ALA A 189 -13.83 8.37 12.91
C ALA A 189 -13.18 8.07 14.26
N MET A 190 -12.40 9.01 14.78
CA MET A 190 -11.88 8.95 16.15
C MET A 190 -12.98 9.30 17.15
N GLN A 191 -13.01 8.64 18.30
CA GLN A 191 -13.99 8.96 19.33
C GLN A 191 -13.70 10.33 19.95
N LYS A 192 -14.75 11.03 20.37
CA LYS A 192 -14.61 12.37 20.94
C LYS A 192 -13.78 12.31 22.23
N GLY A 193 -12.69 13.08 22.26
CA GLY A 193 -11.80 13.18 23.42
C GLY A 193 -10.62 12.22 23.39
N GLU A 194 -10.56 11.31 22.41
CA GLU A 194 -9.36 10.52 22.15
C GLU A 194 -8.34 11.31 21.31
N SER A 195 -7.11 10.80 21.28
CA SER A 195 -6.02 11.29 20.43
C SER A 195 -5.44 10.14 19.60
N PRO A 196 -4.70 10.42 18.51
CA PRO A 196 -4.15 9.39 17.64
C PRO A 196 -3.24 8.36 18.35
N ASP A 197 -2.61 8.75 19.46
CA ASP A 197 -1.72 7.93 20.28
C ASP A 197 -2.41 7.15 21.41
N ALA A 198 -3.70 7.43 21.67
CA ALA A 198 -4.43 6.88 22.80
C ALA A 198 -5.84 6.37 22.42
N ARG A 199 -6.04 6.00 21.16
CA ARG A 199 -7.30 5.40 20.69
C ARG A 199 -7.55 4.06 21.37
N THR A 200 -8.73 3.89 21.95
CA THR A 200 -9.12 2.64 22.63
C THR A 200 -9.79 1.62 21.72
N ASP A 201 -10.14 2.04 20.50
CA ASP A 201 -10.85 1.26 19.48
C ASP A 201 -9.94 0.61 18.43
N VAL A 202 -8.63 0.53 18.71
CA VAL A 202 -7.65 -0.16 17.87
C VAL A 202 -7.69 -1.66 18.14
N GLU A 203 -7.92 -2.44 17.08
CA GLU A 203 -8.01 -3.89 17.14
C GLU A 203 -6.83 -4.55 16.42
N LEU A 204 -6.18 -5.51 17.08
CA LEU A 204 -5.17 -6.39 16.47
C LEU A 204 -5.88 -7.55 15.74
N LEU A 205 -5.71 -7.62 14.42
CA LEU A 205 -6.33 -8.67 13.60
C LEU A 205 -5.42 -9.88 13.39
N PHE A 206 -4.15 -9.60 13.08
CA PHE A 206 -3.15 -10.63 12.81
C PHE A 206 -1.87 -10.29 13.56
N ASP A 207 -1.30 -11.29 14.21
CA ASP A 207 -0.06 -11.21 14.96
C ASP A 207 0.94 -12.26 14.46
N LYS A 208 2.21 -12.06 14.80
CA LYS A 208 3.33 -12.94 14.45
C LYS A 208 3.46 -13.16 12.94
N LEU A 209 3.12 -12.15 12.16
CA LEU A 209 3.36 -12.15 10.72
C LEU A 209 4.86 -11.97 10.45
N PRO A 210 5.41 -12.59 9.39
CA PRO A 210 6.83 -12.50 9.06
C PRO A 210 7.32 -11.05 8.97
N GLU A 211 6.75 -10.28 8.05
CA GLU A 211 6.98 -8.85 7.80
C GLU A 211 5.91 -8.36 6.79
N PRO A 212 4.71 -7.96 7.25
CA PRO A 212 3.61 -7.53 6.38
C PRO A 212 3.90 -6.13 5.84
N ILE A 213 3.69 -5.94 4.53
CA ILE A 213 4.06 -4.71 3.82
C ILE A 213 2.84 -3.98 3.31
N ASP A 214 2.32 -4.32 2.13
CA ASP A 214 1.23 -3.57 1.48
C ASP A 214 -0.13 -4.22 1.75
N LEU A 215 -1.20 -3.43 1.70
CA LEU A 215 -2.57 -3.85 1.97
C LEU A 215 -3.52 -3.41 0.87
N HIS A 216 -4.46 -4.26 0.53
CA HIS A 216 -5.61 -3.92 -0.29
C HIS A 216 -6.86 -4.61 0.28
N ILE A 217 -8.01 -3.96 0.26
CA ILE A 217 -9.27 -4.57 0.67
C ILE A 217 -10.25 -4.60 -0.50
N ASP A 218 -10.81 -5.77 -0.75
CA ASP A 218 -12.04 -5.88 -1.52
C ASP A 218 -13.19 -5.48 -0.59
N VAL A 219 -13.69 -4.26 -0.81
CA VAL A 219 -14.72 -3.65 0.02
C VAL A 219 -16.03 -4.44 -0.09
N ALA A 220 -16.36 -4.97 -1.27
CA ALA A 220 -17.62 -5.67 -1.48
C ALA A 220 -17.66 -7.03 -0.77
N THR A 221 -16.55 -7.77 -0.79
CA THR A 221 -16.48 -9.11 -0.18
C THR A 221 -15.91 -9.12 1.24
N LYS A 222 -15.42 -7.96 1.71
CA LYS A 222 -14.73 -7.77 3.00
C LYS A 222 -13.53 -8.70 3.14
N VAL A 223 -12.78 -8.90 2.05
CA VAL A 223 -11.54 -9.68 2.06
C VAL A 223 -10.35 -8.74 2.03
N LEU A 224 -9.51 -8.82 3.06
CA LEU A 224 -8.26 -8.09 3.15
C LEU A 224 -7.15 -8.94 2.52
N TYR A 225 -6.34 -8.34 1.66
CA TYR A 225 -5.19 -8.92 1.00
C TYR A 225 -3.91 -8.19 1.41
N TRP A 226 -2.80 -8.92 1.54
CA TRP A 226 -1.51 -8.30 1.87
C TRP A 226 -0.32 -9.10 1.37
N THR A 227 0.79 -8.40 1.21
CA THR A 227 2.11 -8.99 0.96
C THR A 227 2.86 -9.18 2.28
N ASP A 228 3.52 -10.34 2.43
CA ASP A 228 4.46 -10.61 3.52
C ASP A 228 5.86 -10.83 2.92
N ARG A 229 6.89 -10.21 3.50
CA ARG A 229 8.31 -10.51 3.23
C ARG A 229 8.83 -11.63 4.13
N GLY A 230 10.07 -12.06 3.90
CA GLY A 230 10.76 -13.04 4.72
C GLY A 230 10.73 -14.48 4.21
N ASP A 231 11.18 -15.41 5.03
CA ASP A 231 11.54 -16.74 4.54
C ASP A 231 10.34 -17.72 4.47
N PRO A 232 10.38 -18.70 3.55
CA PRO A 232 9.42 -19.80 3.56
C PRO A 232 9.37 -20.54 4.91
N PRO A 233 8.20 -21.10 5.31
CA PRO A 233 6.98 -21.25 4.52
C PRO A 233 5.94 -20.14 4.77
N HIS A 234 6.29 -19.03 5.43
CA HIS A 234 5.30 -18.01 5.78
C HIS A 234 5.58 -16.64 5.15
N GLY A 235 6.83 -16.30 4.87
CA GLY A 235 7.20 -15.06 4.17
C GLY A 235 7.29 -15.22 2.65
N ASN A 236 7.43 -14.07 1.97
CA ASN A 236 7.46 -13.96 0.52
C ASN A 236 6.19 -14.54 -0.14
N THR A 237 5.06 -14.04 0.36
CA THR A 237 3.71 -14.50 0.04
C THR A 237 2.76 -13.33 -0.26
N VAL A 238 1.69 -13.62 -1.00
CA VAL A 238 0.45 -12.83 -0.93
C VAL A 238 -0.56 -13.65 -0.14
N ASN A 239 -1.26 -12.98 0.75
CA ASN A 239 -2.16 -13.57 1.73
C ASN A 239 -3.53 -12.93 1.61
N CYS A 240 -4.55 -13.60 2.14
CA CYS A 240 -5.84 -12.97 2.38
C CYS A 240 -6.52 -13.50 3.65
N ALA A 241 -7.51 -12.75 4.10
CA ALA A 241 -8.46 -13.17 5.12
C ALA A 241 -9.77 -12.36 4.98
N LYS A 242 -10.90 -12.99 5.28
CA LYS A 242 -12.17 -12.26 5.43
C LYS A 242 -12.13 -11.49 6.75
N VAL A 243 -12.50 -10.20 6.74
CA VAL A 243 -12.35 -9.28 7.89
C VAL A 243 -13.68 -8.71 8.42
N GLU A 244 -14.80 -9.34 8.08
CA GLU A 244 -16.14 -8.95 8.55
C GLU A 244 -16.33 -9.20 10.05
N ASN A 245 -17.15 -8.38 10.71
CA ASN A 245 -17.55 -8.60 12.11
C ASN A 245 -18.55 -9.76 12.19
N VAL A 246 -18.07 -10.99 12.37
CA VAL A 246 -18.95 -12.11 12.73
C VAL A 246 -19.04 -12.17 14.26
N GLU A 247 -20.17 -11.75 14.82
CA GLU A 247 -20.53 -12.13 16.19
C GLU A 247 -20.61 -13.67 16.24
N SER A 248 -19.62 -14.31 16.88
CA SER A 248 -19.76 -15.71 17.26
C SER A 248 -20.31 -15.76 18.69
N ALA A 249 -21.32 -16.60 18.90
CA ALA A 249 -21.86 -16.92 20.23
C ALA A 249 -20.84 -17.60 21.18
N GLN A 250 -19.56 -17.72 20.78
CA GLN A 250 -18.52 -18.51 21.45
C GLN A 250 -17.19 -17.77 21.66
N GLY A 251 -17.14 -16.46 21.44
CA GLY A 251 -15.89 -15.70 21.52
C GLY A 251 -15.03 -15.88 20.28
N LEU A 252 -14.29 -14.81 19.96
CA LEU A 252 -13.35 -14.60 18.85
C LEU A 252 -13.18 -15.80 17.91
N LYS A 253 -13.91 -15.81 16.78
CA LYS A 253 -13.55 -16.67 15.66
C LYS A 253 -12.27 -16.09 15.06
N TYR A 254 -11.16 -16.81 15.19
CA TYR A 254 -9.91 -16.42 14.54
C TYR A 254 -10.15 -16.20 13.05
N MET A 255 -9.76 -15.03 12.54
CA MET A 255 -9.76 -14.77 11.10
C MET A 255 -8.77 -15.73 10.45
N GLU A 256 -9.25 -16.59 9.55
CA GLU A 256 -8.40 -17.59 8.92
C GLU A 256 -7.54 -16.92 7.82
N LYS A 257 -6.27 -16.71 8.14
CA LYS A 257 -5.25 -16.32 7.16
C LYS A 257 -5.04 -17.45 6.16
N ARG A 258 -5.13 -17.12 4.87
CA ARG A 258 -4.78 -18.02 3.76
C ARG A 258 -3.62 -17.46 2.95
N ILE A 259 -2.67 -18.32 2.59
CA ILE A 259 -1.60 -17.97 1.65
C ILE A 259 -2.09 -18.30 0.23
N LEU A 260 -2.16 -17.28 -0.62
CA LEU A 260 -2.64 -17.40 -2.01
C LEU A 260 -1.51 -17.73 -2.98
N THR A 261 -0.37 -17.06 -2.83
CA THR A 261 0.82 -17.25 -3.67
C THR A 261 2.08 -17.13 -2.83
N ARG A 262 3.17 -17.70 -3.36
CA ARG A 262 4.48 -17.83 -2.72
C ARG A 262 5.59 -17.48 -3.71
N LYS A 263 6.84 -17.52 -3.23
CA LYS A 263 8.05 -17.33 -4.04
C LYS A 263 8.09 -15.93 -4.66
N LEU A 264 7.82 -14.93 -3.83
CA LEU A 264 8.24 -13.55 -4.11
C LEU A 264 9.69 -13.37 -3.66
N HIS A 265 10.33 -12.33 -4.15
CA HIS A 265 11.66 -11.94 -3.68
C HIS A 265 11.60 -10.59 -2.95
N GLU A 266 11.18 -10.64 -1.68
CA GLU A 266 10.83 -9.47 -0.86
C GLU A 266 9.61 -8.73 -1.43
N GLY A 267 8.44 -9.38 -1.37
CA GLY A 267 7.17 -8.83 -1.87
C GLY A 267 6.83 -7.45 -1.30
N ILE A 268 6.31 -6.55 -2.14
CA ILE A 268 5.90 -5.20 -1.74
C ILE A 268 4.49 -4.89 -2.25
N GLY A 269 4.37 -4.34 -3.46
CA GLY A 269 3.14 -3.71 -3.92
C GLY A 269 2.05 -4.73 -4.21
N LEU A 270 0.80 -4.32 -4.00
CA LEU A 270 -0.41 -5.11 -4.28
C LEU A 270 -1.55 -4.23 -4.81
N ALA A 271 -2.08 -4.61 -5.97
CA ALA A 271 -3.26 -3.98 -6.57
C ALA A 271 -4.31 -5.04 -6.93
N LEU A 272 -5.58 -4.67 -6.81
CA LEU A 272 -6.71 -5.52 -7.19
C LEU A 272 -7.42 -4.93 -8.41
N ASP A 273 -7.86 -5.83 -9.29
CA ASP A 273 -8.86 -5.59 -10.33
C ASP A 273 -10.08 -6.44 -9.96
N GLU A 274 -10.91 -5.87 -9.08
CA GLU A 274 -12.07 -6.55 -8.48
C GLU A 274 -13.10 -6.95 -9.54
N GLU A 275 -13.29 -6.11 -10.57
CA GLU A 275 -14.26 -6.33 -11.65
C GLU A 275 -13.94 -7.62 -12.43
N ASN A 276 -12.65 -7.90 -12.68
CA ASN A 276 -12.23 -9.10 -13.41
C ASN A 276 -11.65 -10.20 -12.51
N GLY A 277 -11.71 -10.05 -11.19
CA GLY A 277 -11.24 -11.04 -10.23
C GLY A 277 -9.72 -11.31 -10.29
N ARG A 278 -8.93 -10.27 -10.58
CA ARG A 278 -7.47 -10.35 -10.72
C ARG A 278 -6.74 -9.58 -9.63
N MET A 279 -5.55 -10.03 -9.28
CA MET A 279 -4.61 -9.30 -8.45
C MET A 279 -3.26 -9.18 -9.14
N PHE A 280 -2.57 -8.08 -8.85
CA PHE A 280 -1.23 -7.76 -9.35
C PHE A 280 -0.33 -7.44 -8.17
N PHE A 281 0.90 -7.91 -8.22
CA PHE A 281 1.83 -7.71 -7.11
C PHE A 281 3.27 -7.65 -7.61
N THR A 282 4.12 -6.99 -6.83
CA THR A 282 5.53 -6.77 -7.15
C THR A 282 6.47 -7.24 -6.04
N ASP A 283 7.74 -7.40 -6.38
CA ASP A 283 8.81 -7.68 -5.43
C ASP A 283 10.07 -6.85 -5.72
N LEU A 284 10.97 -6.74 -4.73
CA LEU A 284 12.15 -5.88 -4.84
C LEU A 284 13.17 -6.34 -5.89
N LEU A 285 13.08 -7.56 -6.40
CA LEU A 285 13.97 -8.02 -7.48
C LEU A 285 13.38 -7.75 -8.87
N GLY A 286 12.29 -6.98 -8.95
CA GLY A 286 11.73 -6.49 -10.19
C GLY A 286 10.70 -7.39 -10.84
N GLY A 287 10.20 -8.38 -10.12
CA GLY A 287 9.09 -9.19 -10.60
C GLY A 287 7.78 -8.38 -10.60
N ILE A 288 7.07 -8.38 -11.74
CA ILE A 288 5.67 -7.99 -11.84
C ILE A 288 4.86 -9.25 -12.12
N TYR A 289 3.85 -9.52 -11.29
CA TYR A 289 3.06 -10.73 -11.38
C TYR A 289 1.57 -10.42 -11.48
N SER A 290 0.83 -11.38 -12.02
CA SER A 290 -0.64 -11.42 -11.96
C SER A 290 -1.10 -12.79 -11.46
N ALA A 291 -2.24 -12.83 -10.80
CA ALA A 291 -2.94 -14.07 -10.45
C ALA A 291 -4.45 -13.80 -10.37
N ASN A 292 -5.26 -14.85 -10.34
CA ASN A 292 -6.64 -14.74 -9.88
C ASN A 292 -6.66 -14.37 -8.39
N MET A 293 -7.71 -13.70 -7.92
CA MET A 293 -7.84 -13.31 -6.50
C MET A 293 -7.92 -14.49 -5.51
N ASP A 294 -8.05 -15.72 -5.99
CA ASP A 294 -7.94 -16.96 -5.19
C ASP A 294 -6.52 -17.55 -5.16
N GLY A 295 -5.55 -16.91 -5.83
CA GLY A 295 -4.15 -17.36 -5.95
C GLY A 295 -3.85 -18.26 -7.13
N SER A 296 -4.87 -18.73 -7.87
CA SER A 296 -4.68 -19.56 -9.06
C SER A 296 -4.17 -18.74 -10.26
N ASP A 297 -3.70 -19.43 -11.30
CA ASP A 297 -3.21 -18.80 -12.56
C ASP A 297 -2.13 -17.73 -12.33
N LYS A 298 -1.20 -17.95 -11.38
CA LYS A 298 -0.05 -17.07 -11.17
C LYS A 298 0.82 -17.00 -12.43
N LYS A 299 1.00 -15.80 -12.96
CA LYS A 299 1.85 -15.48 -14.12
C LYS A 299 2.90 -14.45 -13.74
N VAL A 300 4.06 -14.58 -14.37
CA VAL A 300 5.08 -13.54 -14.40
C VAL A 300 4.79 -12.67 -15.61
N LEU A 301 4.45 -11.40 -15.39
CA LEU A 301 4.28 -10.43 -16.48
C LEU A 301 5.64 -9.89 -16.93
N HIS A 302 6.49 -9.54 -15.96
CA HIS A 302 7.89 -9.19 -16.15
C HIS A 302 8.72 -9.82 -15.05
N ALA A 303 9.87 -10.37 -15.40
CA ALA A 303 10.73 -11.07 -14.44
C ALA A 303 11.72 -10.13 -13.72
N ASP A 304 12.06 -9.02 -14.36
CA ASP A 304 12.98 -8.02 -13.84
C ASP A 304 12.71 -6.68 -14.53
N VAL A 305 12.21 -5.72 -13.77
CA VAL A 305 12.09 -4.32 -14.19
C VAL A 305 12.84 -3.37 -13.24
N GLY A 306 13.74 -3.86 -12.39
CA GLY A 306 14.40 -3.07 -11.34
C GLY A 306 13.67 -3.09 -9.98
N ASP A 307 14.16 -2.33 -9.01
CA ASP A 307 13.74 -2.44 -7.61
C ASP A 307 12.28 -1.94 -7.41
N CYS A 308 11.27 -2.82 -7.45
CA CYS A 308 9.86 -2.41 -7.42
C CYS A 308 9.31 -2.21 -6.00
N THR A 309 8.61 -1.10 -5.76
CA THR A 309 8.03 -0.73 -4.44
C THR A 309 6.53 -0.51 -4.41
N GLY A 310 5.91 -0.21 -5.54
CA GLY A 310 4.48 0.11 -5.56
C GLY A 310 3.87 -0.36 -6.85
N ILE A 311 2.59 -0.72 -6.80
CA ILE A 311 1.80 -1.04 -7.99
C ILE A 311 0.38 -0.54 -7.80
N ALA A 312 -0.18 0.08 -8.84
CA ALA A 312 -1.57 0.47 -8.89
C ALA A 312 -2.19 0.02 -10.21
N TYR A 313 -3.48 -0.26 -10.18
CA TYR A 313 -4.29 -0.64 -11.33
C TYR A 313 -5.28 0.48 -11.67
N SER A 314 -5.54 0.71 -12.96
CA SER A 314 -6.55 1.65 -13.44
C SER A 314 -7.15 1.15 -14.76
N THR A 315 -8.43 1.45 -14.98
CA THR A 315 -9.16 1.24 -16.24
C THR A 315 -9.40 2.52 -17.02
#